data_AF-A0A183FGL4-F1
#
_entry.id   AF-A0A183FGL4-F1
#
_cell.length_a   1.000
_cell.length_b   1.000
_cell.length_c   1.000
_cell.angle_alpha   90.00
_cell.angle_beta   90.00
_cell.angle_gamma   90.00
#
_symmetry.space_group_name_H-M   'P 1'
#
loop_
_entity.id
_entity.type
_entity.pdbx_description
1 polymer ?
#
loop_
_entity_poly.entity_id
_entity_poly.type
_entity_poly.pdbx_seq_one_letter_code
_entity_poly.pdbx_strand_id
1 'polypeptide(L)'
;MKRRRIQVLCLQETQRRGAKAREIGEGVKLHCNGEHTKRNGVGIAVAESLKDSVVAVQRINDCIISLRLDTEGYWTIMSVYAPQTGCSEHDKDDFYLSLEEAIRFVPEGDYLSISGK
;
A
#
# COMPACT_ATOMS: atom_id res chain seq x y z
N MET A 1 10.22 6.24 11.44
CA MET A 1 10.37 6.99 10.17
C MET A 1 11.34 8.17 10.31
N LYS A 2 11.18 9.01 11.35
CA LYS A 2 12.04 10.15 11.68
C LYS A 2 13.56 9.89 11.61
N ARG A 3 14.07 8.85 12.29
CA ARG A 3 15.52 8.51 12.32
C ARG A 3 16.14 8.36 10.92
N ARG A 4 15.39 7.80 9.96
CA ARG A 4 15.86 7.55 8.59
C ARG A 4 15.34 8.58 7.58
N ARG A 5 14.65 9.64 8.05
CA ARG A 5 14.02 10.67 7.21
C ARG A 5 13.12 10.10 6.11
N ILE A 6 12.38 9.04 6.45
CA ILE A 6 11.43 8.39 5.52
C ILE A 6 10.09 9.10 5.63
N GLN A 7 9.53 9.54 4.50
CA GLN A 7 8.22 10.19 4.45
C GLN A 7 7.08 9.24 4.12
N VAL A 8 7.32 8.22 3.29
CA VAL A 8 6.37 7.14 2.99
C VAL A 8 7.05 5.79 3.20
N LEU A 9 6.36 4.86 3.87
CA LEU A 9 6.85 3.53 4.14
C LEU A 9 5.81 2.48 3.78
N CYS A 10 6.16 1.59 2.84
CA CYS A 10 5.38 0.40 2.51
C CYS A 10 5.67 -0.72 3.51
N LEU A 11 4.63 -1.43 3.94
CA LEU A 11 4.68 -2.47 4.95
C LEU A 11 3.92 -3.70 4.45
N GLN A 12 4.54 -4.87 4.58
CA GLN A 12 3.93 -6.17 4.30
C GLN A 12 3.79 -6.98 5.60
N GLU A 13 2.99 -8.05 5.55
CA GLU A 13 2.74 -8.96 6.67
C GLU A 13 2.29 -8.21 7.95
N THR A 14 1.45 -7.18 7.81
CA THR A 14 1.03 -6.36 8.96
C THR A 14 0.21 -7.15 9.99
N GLN A 15 -0.35 -8.31 9.60
CA GLN A 15 -1.22 -9.17 10.40
C GLN A 15 -2.38 -8.39 11.05
N ARG A 16 -2.77 -7.27 10.43
CA ARG A 16 -3.87 -6.40 10.88
C ARG A 16 -5.13 -6.75 10.11
N ARG A 17 -6.22 -6.93 10.84
CA ARG A 17 -7.55 -7.18 10.26
C ARG A 17 -8.22 -5.88 9.82
N GLY A 18 -8.75 -5.92 8.61
CA GLY A 18 -9.65 -4.95 8.02
C GLY A 18 -8.97 -3.72 7.43
N ALA A 19 -9.75 -3.03 6.59
CA ALA A 19 -9.42 -1.72 6.05
C ALA A 19 -9.45 -0.66 7.16
N LYS A 20 -8.28 -0.16 7.57
CA LYS A 20 -8.19 0.87 8.63
C LYS A 20 -7.22 1.98 8.25
N ALA A 21 -7.42 3.13 8.86
CA ALA A 21 -6.44 4.21 8.93
C ALA A 21 -6.31 4.62 10.39
N ARG A 22 -5.09 4.78 10.90
CA ARG A 22 -4.86 5.19 12.29
C ARG A 22 -3.54 5.93 12.43
N GLU A 23 -3.45 6.76 13.47
CA GLU A 23 -2.18 7.33 13.86
C GLU A 23 -1.36 6.32 14.68
N ILE A 24 -0.06 6.25 14.40
CA ILE A 24 0.87 5.33 15.08
C ILE A 24 1.95 6.08 15.87
N GLY A 25 1.72 7.37 16.16
CA GLY A 25 2.62 8.26 16.87
C GLY A 25 3.40 9.21 15.94
N GLU A 26 3.94 10.30 16.51
CA GLU A 26 4.71 11.32 15.79
C GLU A 26 4.01 11.86 14.53
N GLY A 27 2.68 11.99 14.59
CA GLY A 27 1.88 12.44 13.46
C GLY A 27 1.92 11.51 12.25
N VAL A 28 2.39 10.26 12.36
CA VAL A 28 2.39 9.29 11.25
C VAL A 28 1.01 8.64 11.11
N LYS A 29 0.45 8.67 9.89
CA LYS A 29 -0.81 8.00 9.55
C LYS A 29 -0.53 6.69 8.81
N LEU A 30 -0.96 5.57 9.40
CA LEU A 30 -0.87 4.25 8.78
C LEU A 30 -2.21 3.89 8.14
N HIS A 31 -2.18 3.67 6.83
CA HIS A 31 -3.26 3.04 6.07
C HIS A 31 -2.95 1.56 5.93
N CYS A 32 -3.88 0.69 6.30
CA CYS A 32 -3.68 -0.75 6.16
C CYS A 32 -4.91 -1.42 5.56
N ASN A 33 -4.67 -2.54 4.88
CA ASN A 33 -5.66 -3.50 4.46
C ASN A 33 -5.17 -4.90 4.81
N GLY A 34 -6.07 -5.75 5.27
CA GLY A 34 -5.76 -7.12 5.57
C GLY A 34 -7.02 -7.92 5.81
N GLU A 35 -7.03 -9.17 5.36
CA GLU A 35 -8.16 -10.06 5.48
C GLU A 35 -8.30 -10.68 6.88
N HIS A 36 -9.39 -11.42 7.10
CA HIS A 36 -9.70 -12.03 8.39
C HIS A 36 -8.68 -13.11 8.81
N THR A 37 -8.05 -13.75 7.83
CA THR A 37 -7.00 -14.73 8.04
C THR A 37 -5.70 -13.97 8.36
N LYS A 38 -5.02 -14.29 9.46
CA LYS A 38 -3.84 -13.55 9.94
C LYS A 38 -2.58 -13.75 9.07
N ARG A 39 -2.71 -14.15 7.80
CA ARG A 39 -1.58 -14.53 6.94
C ARG A 39 -1.00 -13.34 6.16
N ASN A 40 -1.86 -12.52 5.59
CA ASN A 40 -1.45 -11.43 4.71
C ASN A 40 -1.64 -10.06 5.40
N GLY A 41 -1.50 -9.01 4.62
CA GLY A 41 -1.82 -7.65 5.04
C GLY A 41 -0.74 -6.67 4.62
N VAL A 42 -1.18 -5.61 3.96
CA VAL A 42 -0.32 -4.54 3.48
C VAL A 42 -0.69 -3.21 4.13
N GLY A 43 0.27 -2.28 4.15
CA GLY A 43 0.02 -0.94 4.62
C GLY A 43 1.00 0.08 4.08
N ILE A 44 0.56 1.34 4.09
CA ILE A 44 1.37 2.50 3.74
C ILE A 44 1.30 3.45 4.93
N ALA A 45 2.46 3.71 5.53
CA ALA A 45 2.61 4.74 6.56
C ALA A 45 3.09 6.03 5.92
N VAL A 46 2.37 7.13 6.19
CA VAL A 46 2.63 8.46 5.67
C VAL A 46 3.03 9.36 6.84
N ALA A 47 4.18 10.03 6.69
CA ALA A 47 4.66 11.00 7.67
C ALA A 47 3.71 12.19 7.76
N GLU A 48 3.74 12.88 8.91
CA GLU A 48 2.88 14.03 9.18
C GLU A 48 2.95 15.08 8.07
N SER A 49 4.14 15.35 7.55
CA SER A 49 4.40 16.34 6.50
C SER A 49 3.69 16.08 5.17
N LEU A 50 3.20 14.86 4.93
CA LEU A 50 2.52 14.48 3.68
C LEU A 50 1.05 14.09 3.90
N LYS A 51 0.52 14.21 5.11
CA LYS A 51 -0.86 13.80 5.42
C LYS A 51 -1.88 14.55 4.57
N ASP A 52 -1.71 15.86 4.44
CA ASP A 52 -2.64 16.73 3.70
C ASP A 52 -2.47 16.60 2.18
N SER A 53 -1.34 16.02 1.74
CA SER A 53 -1.10 15.66 0.34
C SER A 53 -1.79 14.36 -0.06
N VAL A 54 -2.37 13.56 0.84
CA VAL A 54 -3.04 12.31 0.48
C VAL A 54 -4.36 12.58 -0.22
N VAL A 55 -4.41 12.32 -1.52
CA VAL A 55 -5.59 12.51 -2.37
C VAL A 55 -6.53 11.32 -2.26
N ALA A 56 -5.98 10.11 -2.33
CA ALA A 56 -6.76 8.89 -2.37
C ALA A 56 -6.00 7.71 -1.77
N VAL A 57 -6.75 6.77 -1.20
CA VAL A 57 -6.23 5.49 -0.72
C VAL A 57 -7.14 4.38 -1.21
N GLN A 58 -6.62 3.50 -2.05
CA GLN A 58 -7.33 2.35 -2.59
C GLN A 58 -6.81 1.07 -1.94
N ARG A 59 -7.72 0.30 -1.37
CA ARG A 59 -7.44 -0.99 -0.72
C ARG A 59 -7.98 -2.08 -1.63
N ILE A 60 -7.14 -2.56 -2.54
CA ILE A 60 -7.55 -3.43 -3.65
C ILE A 60 -7.83 -4.83 -3.12
N ASN A 61 -6.87 -5.40 -2.39
CA ASN A 61 -7.03 -6.67 -1.66
C ASN A 61 -6.06 -6.70 -0.46
N ASP A 62 -5.97 -7.82 0.25
CA ASP A 62 -5.09 -7.98 1.42
C ASP A 62 -3.59 -7.97 1.09
N CYS A 63 -3.24 -8.06 -0.19
CA CYS A 63 -1.89 -8.06 -0.73
C CYS A 63 -1.53 -6.77 -1.48
N ILE A 64 -2.48 -5.88 -1.79
CA ILE A 64 -2.27 -4.68 -2.60
C ILE A 64 -3.03 -3.49 -2.00
N ILE A 65 -2.29 -2.43 -1.68
CA ILE A 65 -2.82 -1.12 -1.29
C ILE A 65 -2.11 -0.03 -2.09
N SER A 66 -2.88 0.92 -2.61
CA SER A 66 -2.39 2.07 -3.37
C SER A 66 -2.73 3.37 -2.63
N LEU A 67 -1.83 4.33 -2.68
CA LEU A 67 -1.98 5.66 -2.11
C LEU A 67 -1.53 6.70 -3.12
N ARG A 68 -2.39 7.68 -3.40
CA ARG A 68 -2.09 8.80 -4.30
C ARG A 68 -1.79 10.06 -3.50
N LEU A 69 -0.69 10.72 -3.81
CA LEU A 69 -0.25 11.98 -3.22
C LEU A 69 -0.31 13.11 -4.25
N ASP A 70 -0.66 14.30 -3.79
CA ASP A 70 -0.52 15.57 -4.51
C ASP A 70 0.57 16.42 -3.84
N THR A 71 1.67 16.60 -4.57
CA THR A 71 2.87 17.31 -4.11
C THR A 71 3.33 18.31 -5.17
N GLU A 72 4.57 18.27 -5.64
CA GLU A 72 5.02 19.01 -6.84
C GLU A 72 4.58 18.31 -8.15
N GLY A 73 3.57 17.45 -8.05
CA GLY A 73 3.12 16.47 -9.03
C GLY A 73 2.40 15.33 -8.32
N TYR A 74 1.66 14.53 -9.09
CA TYR A 74 0.94 13.38 -8.55
C TYR A 74 1.84 12.15 -8.47
N TRP A 75 1.83 11.49 -7.32
CA TRP A 75 2.55 10.24 -7.09
C TRP A 75 1.55 9.16 -6.68
N THR A 76 1.57 8.03 -7.37
CA THR A 76 0.87 6.83 -6.95
C THR A 76 1.87 5.83 -6.38
N ILE A 77 1.70 5.49 -5.09
CA ILE A 77 2.56 4.57 -4.35
C ILE A 77 1.76 3.30 -4.05
N MET A 78 2.25 2.16 -4.52
CA MET A 78 1.65 0.85 -4.25
C MET A 78 2.54 0.04 -3.32
N SER A 79 1.94 -0.44 -2.22
CA SER A 79 2.53 -1.47 -1.36
C SER A 79 1.92 -2.81 -1.74
N VAL A 80 2.77 -3.75 -2.17
CA VAL A 80 2.36 -5.08 -2.62
C VAL A 80 2.99 -6.18 -1.76
N TYR A 81 2.34 -7.33 -1.67
CA TYR A 81 2.86 -8.54 -1.05
C TYR A 81 2.60 -9.73 -1.98
N ALA A 82 3.66 -10.24 -2.60
CA ALA A 82 3.57 -11.33 -3.56
C ALA A 82 3.26 -12.66 -2.85
N PRO A 83 2.48 -13.55 -3.49
CA PRO A 83 2.23 -14.90 -2.98
C PRO A 83 3.54 -15.68 -2.81
N GLN A 84 3.62 -16.48 -1.73
CA GLN A 84 4.81 -17.30 -1.45
C GLN A 84 4.90 -18.52 -2.40
N THR A 85 6.08 -19.13 -2.51
CA THR A 85 6.32 -20.28 -3.42
C THR A 85 5.32 -21.44 -3.21
N GLY A 86 4.82 -21.63 -1.99
CA GLY A 86 3.85 -22.67 -1.64
C GLY A 86 2.38 -22.31 -1.87
N CYS A 87 2.07 -21.10 -2.36
CA CYS A 87 0.72 -20.74 -2.80
C CYS A 87 0.33 -21.49 -4.08
N SER A 88 -0.97 -21.66 -4.31
CA SER A 88 -1.45 -22.28 -5.54
C SER A 88 -1.16 -21.40 -6.75
N GLU A 89 -1.07 -21.98 -7.95
CA GLU A 89 -0.91 -21.19 -9.19
C GLU A 89 -2.09 -20.24 -9.38
N HIS A 90 -3.30 -20.65 -8.99
CA HIS A 90 -4.47 -19.77 -9.02
C HIS A 90 -4.29 -18.52 -8.16
N ASP A 91 -3.79 -18.65 -6.92
CA ASP A 91 -3.54 -17.49 -6.05
C ASP A 91 -2.47 -16.55 -6.64
N LYS A 92 -1.49 -17.10 -7.36
CA LYS A 92 -0.44 -16.33 -8.03
C LYS A 92 -1.01 -15.56 -9.22
N ASP A 93 -1.78 -16.24 -10.07
CA ASP A 93 -2.42 -15.64 -11.24
C ASP A 93 -3.39 -14.54 -10.81
N ASP A 94 -4.24 -14.80 -9.81
CA ASP A 94 -5.18 -13.82 -9.26
C ASP A 94 -4.46 -12.58 -8.71
N PHE A 95 -3.32 -12.77 -8.04
CA PHE A 95 -2.49 -11.66 -7.57
C PHE A 95 -1.94 -10.83 -8.74
N TYR A 96 -1.34 -11.47 -9.75
CA TYR A 96 -0.74 -10.75 -10.88
C TYR A 96 -1.79 -10.04 -11.74
N LEU A 97 -2.98 -10.63 -11.93
CA LEU A 97 -4.11 -9.99 -12.59
C LEU A 97 -4.58 -8.76 -11.81
N SER A 98 -4.74 -8.88 -10.48
CA SER A 98 -5.11 -7.74 -9.62
C SER A 98 -4.07 -6.62 -9.66
N LEU A 99 -2.78 -6.98 -9.70
CA LEU A 99 -1.69 -6.01 -9.79
C LEU A 99 -1.66 -5.31 -11.15
N GLU A 100 -1.83 -6.05 -12.25
CA GLU A 100 -1.90 -5.47 -13.59
C GLU A 100 -3.08 -4.48 -13.70
N GLU A 101 -4.25 -4.88 -13.20
CA GLU A 101 -5.43 -4.02 -13.18
C GLU A 101 -5.16 -2.74 -12.36
N ALA A 102 -4.57 -2.86 -11.17
CA ALA A 102 -4.20 -1.72 -10.34
C ALA A 102 -3.25 -0.74 -11.04
N ILE A 103 -2.26 -1.26 -11.78
CA ILE A 103 -1.31 -0.45 -12.56
C ILE A 103 -2.03 0.29 -13.70
N ARG A 104 -2.97 -0.38 -14.38
CA ARG A 104 -3.75 0.25 -15.47
C ARG A 104 -4.68 1.37 -14.97
N PHE A 105 -5.11 1.33 -13.72
CA PHE A 105 -5.92 2.38 -13.10
C PHE A 105 -5.12 3.57 -12.57
N VAL A 106 -3.79 3.54 -12.65
CA VAL A 106 -2.96 4.70 -12.31
C VAL A 106 -3.24 5.83 -13.31
N PRO A 107 -3.60 7.04 -12.85
CA PRO A 107 -3.87 8.15 -13.76
C PRO A 107 -2.66 8.47 -14.65
N GLU A 108 -2.94 8.78 -15.91
CA GLU A 108 -1.89 9.18 -16.85
C GLU A 108 -1.17 10.44 -16.34
N GLY A 109 0.16 10.40 -16.34
CA GLY A 109 1.02 11.48 -15.83
C GLY A 109 1.38 11.37 -14.34
N ASP A 110 0.77 10.45 -13.57
CA ASP A 110 1.23 10.14 -12.22
C ASP A 110 2.60 9.42 -12.26
N TYR A 111 3.48 9.76 -11.33
CA TYR A 111 4.66 8.96 -11.05
C TYR A 111 4.26 7.71 -10.27
N LEU A 112 4.50 6.53 -10.83
CA LEU A 112 4.19 5.25 -10.18
C LEU A 112 5.41 4.68 -9.45
N SER A 113 5.26 4.35 -8.17
CA SER A 113 6.22 3.57 -7.39
C SER A 113 5.55 2.33 -6.81
N ILE A 114 6.12 1.15 -7.10
CA ILE A 114 5.63 -0.13 -6.56
C ILE A 114 6.72 -0.69 -5.65
N SER A 115 6.36 -1.04 -4.41
CA SER A 115 7.27 -1.61 -3.43
C SER A 115 6.61 -2.80 -2.75
N GLY A 116 7.34 -3.90 -2.62
CA GLY A 116 6.80 -5.14 -2.09
C GLY A 116 7.84 -6.16 -1.69
N LYS A 117 7.35 -7.24 -1.10
CA LYS A 117 8.09 -8.48 -0.84
C LYS A 117 7.46 -9.59 -1.66
#